data_AF-A0A2W4QSC0-F1
#
_entry.id   AF-A0A2W4QSC0-F1
#
_cell.length_a   1.000
_cell.length_b   1.000
_cell.length_c   1.000
_cell.angle_alpha   90.00
_cell.angle_beta   90.00
_cell.angle_gamma   90.00
#
_symmetry.space_group_name_H-M   'P 1'
#
loop_
_entity.id
_entity.type
_entity.pdbx_description
1 polymer ?
#
loop_
_entity_poly.entity_id
_entity_poly.type
_entity_poly.pdbx_seq_one_letter_code
_entity_poly.pdbx_strand_id
1 'polypeptide(L)'
;MVGISIRKEGLTRFIGYALMSGYCALMLEGVFLLSLPDVPFAYDIIVHTFFLGFVFSMIFAHGPIILPGVLGVAVKPYHPLLYLPLVLLVSSVVLRILAGMNVLPYEFRITSAWMTASAMILYFVTLVSMLIYASRKKPV
;
A
#
# COMPACT_ATOMS: atom_id res chain seq x y z
N MET A 1 -1.58 -0.47 19.66
CA MET A 1 -0.48 0.37 19.13
C MET A 1 -0.90 1.25 17.94
N VAL A 2 -1.66 0.75 16.96
CA VAL A 2 -2.13 1.52 15.76
C VAL A 2 -2.96 2.78 16.11
N GLY A 3 -3.89 2.67 17.07
CA GLY A 3 -4.75 3.80 17.46
C GLY A 3 -4.01 5.02 18.04
N ILE A 4 -2.78 4.85 18.55
CA ILE A 4 -1.95 5.95 19.08
C ILE A 4 -1.24 6.67 17.92
N SER A 5 -0.81 5.95 16.88
CA SER A 5 -0.11 6.53 15.73
C SER A 5 -1.03 7.37 14.83
N ILE A 6 -2.33 7.01 14.70
CA ILE A 6 -3.30 7.79 13.91
C ILE A 6 -3.58 9.16 14.55
N ARG A 7 -3.38 9.28 15.87
CA ARG A 7 -3.54 10.54 16.62
C ARG A 7 -2.31 11.45 16.55
N LYS A 8 -1.18 10.95 16.05
CA LYS A 8 0.03 11.76 15.81
C LYS A 8 -0.05 12.42 14.44
N GLU A 9 0.79 13.41 14.20
CA GLU A 9 0.85 14.12 12.91
C GLU A 9 2.02 13.65 12.04
N GLY A 10 1.95 14.01 10.75
CA GLY A 10 3.01 13.76 9.78
C GLY A 10 3.21 12.28 9.45
N LEU A 11 4.48 11.86 9.40
CA LEU A 11 4.89 10.51 8.98
C LEU A 11 4.27 9.40 9.83
N THR A 12 4.17 9.61 11.15
CA THR A 12 3.63 8.58 12.06
C THR A 12 2.17 8.29 11.77
N ARG A 13 1.40 9.31 11.36
CA ARG A 13 -0.01 9.16 10.97
C ARG A 13 -0.15 8.32 9.71
N PHE A 14 0.67 8.63 8.70
CA PHE A 14 0.69 7.89 7.44
C PHE A 14 1.02 6.42 7.65
N ILE A 15 2.05 6.13 8.46
CA ILE A 15 2.40 4.76 8.87
C ILE A 15 1.21 4.09 9.54
N GLY A 16 0.52 4.79 10.46
CA GLY A 16 -0.67 4.28 11.12
C GLY A 16 -1.77 3.85 10.14
N TYR A 17 -2.07 4.66 9.13
CA TYR A 17 -3.06 4.32 8.11
C TYR A 17 -2.63 3.16 7.22
N ALA A 18 -1.37 3.14 6.76
CA ALA A 18 -0.83 2.06 5.92
C ALA A 18 -0.75 0.71 6.66
N LEU A 19 -0.38 0.74 7.95
CA LEU A 19 -0.44 -0.46 8.80
C LEU A 19 -1.88 -0.93 8.96
N MET A 20 -2.82 -0.02 9.20
CA MET A 20 -4.23 -0.37 9.37
C MET A 20 -4.82 -0.98 8.11
N SER A 21 -4.55 -0.41 6.92
CA SER A 21 -4.98 -0.99 5.66
C SER A 21 -4.39 -2.38 5.44
N GLY A 22 -3.10 -2.55 5.75
CA GLY A 22 -2.43 -3.85 5.66
C GLY A 22 -3.05 -4.91 6.57
N TYR A 23 -3.30 -4.58 7.84
CA TYR A 23 -3.95 -5.51 8.77
C TYR A 23 -5.40 -5.82 8.40
N CYS A 24 -6.16 -4.84 7.92
CA CYS A 24 -7.51 -5.10 7.41
C CYS A 24 -7.47 -6.06 6.22
N ALA A 25 -6.52 -5.90 5.29
CA ALA A 25 -6.36 -6.82 4.18
C ALA A 25 -5.95 -8.23 4.63
N LEU A 26 -5.03 -8.36 5.59
CA LEU A 26 -4.64 -9.66 6.16
C LEU A 26 -5.81 -10.36 6.84
N MET A 27 -6.63 -9.61 7.57
CA MET A 27 -7.85 -10.16 8.19
C MET A 27 -8.84 -10.65 7.13
N LEU A 28 -9.03 -9.87 6.05
CA LEU A 28 -9.89 -10.27 4.93
C LEU A 28 -9.37 -11.51 4.22
N GLU A 29 -8.05 -11.62 4.02
CA GLU A 29 -7.45 -12.81 3.44
C GLU A 29 -7.68 -14.06 4.30
N GLY A 30 -7.52 -13.96 5.63
CA GLY A 30 -7.87 -15.03 6.55
C GLY A 30 -9.34 -15.46 6.46
N VAL A 31 -10.26 -14.50 6.29
CA VAL A 31 -11.69 -14.80 6.05
C VAL A 31 -11.87 -15.51 4.71
N PHE A 32 -11.23 -15.04 3.64
CA PHE A 32 -11.30 -15.66 2.32
C PHE A 32 -10.77 -17.10 2.34
N LEU A 33 -9.68 -17.39 3.05
CA LEU A 33 -9.18 -18.76 3.18
C LEU A 33 -10.18 -19.72 3.82
N LEU A 34 -11.06 -19.24 4.70
CA LEU A 34 -12.02 -20.06 5.43
C LEU A 34 -13.40 -20.14 4.75
N SER A 35 -13.82 -19.08 4.06
CA SER A 35 -15.20 -18.92 3.63
C SER A 35 -15.38 -18.52 2.17
N LEU A 36 -14.30 -18.33 1.39
CA LEU A 36 -14.44 -17.96 -0.01
C LEU A 36 -15.03 -19.15 -0.79
N PRO A 37 -16.18 -18.97 -1.46
CA PRO A 37 -16.79 -20.03 -2.25
C PRO A 37 -15.90 -20.39 -3.45
N ASP A 38 -16.14 -21.56 -4.04
CA ASP A 38 -15.46 -22.00 -5.25
C ASP A 38 -15.92 -21.15 -6.45
N VAL A 39 -15.22 -20.03 -6.64
CA VAL A 39 -15.40 -19.10 -7.76
C VAL A 39 -14.18 -19.18 -8.67
N PRO A 40 -14.34 -18.93 -9.99
CA PRO A 40 -13.24 -19.12 -10.96
C PRO A 40 -11.94 -18.37 -10.62
N PHE A 41 -12.03 -17.30 -9.84
CA PHE A 41 -10.92 -16.44 -9.46
C PHE A 41 -10.66 -16.40 -7.95
N ALA A 42 -11.07 -17.45 -7.21
CA ALA A 42 -10.88 -17.54 -5.76
C ALA A 42 -9.39 -17.42 -5.37
N TYR A 43 -8.54 -18.18 -6.06
CA TYR A 43 -7.08 -18.12 -5.86
C TYR A 43 -6.52 -16.72 -6.14
N ASP A 44 -6.96 -16.07 -7.23
CA ASP A 44 -6.55 -14.71 -7.59
C ASP A 44 -6.89 -13.71 -6.48
N ILE A 45 -8.08 -13.79 -5.89
CA ILE A 45 -8.50 -12.95 -4.77
C ILE A 45 -7.58 -13.15 -3.57
N ILE A 46 -7.36 -14.40 -3.16
CA ILE A 46 -6.57 -14.73 -1.96
C ILE A 46 -5.14 -14.18 -2.10
N VAL A 47 -4.45 -14.53 -3.20
CA VAL A 47 -3.06 -14.13 -3.36
C VAL A 47 -2.91 -12.61 -3.49
N HIS A 48 -3.81 -11.92 -4.21
CA HIS A 48 -3.70 -10.48 -4.37
C HIS A 48 -4.08 -9.72 -3.09
N THR A 49 -5.04 -10.23 -2.31
CA THR A 49 -5.39 -9.64 -1.02
C THR A 49 -4.21 -9.73 -0.05
N PHE A 50 -3.50 -10.87 -0.02
CA PHE A 50 -2.29 -11.02 0.77
C PHE A 50 -1.14 -10.14 0.28
N PHE A 51 -0.71 -10.30 -0.97
CA PHE A 51 0.49 -9.61 -1.46
C PHE A 51 0.25 -8.11 -1.61
N LEU A 52 -0.78 -7.70 -2.35
CA LEU A 52 -1.02 -6.27 -2.61
C LEU A 52 -1.64 -5.58 -1.40
N GLY A 53 -2.64 -6.21 -0.79
CA GLY A 53 -3.36 -5.63 0.33
C GLY A 53 -2.52 -5.55 1.60
N PHE A 54 -1.87 -6.64 1.99
CA PHE A 54 -1.06 -6.69 3.21
C PHE A 54 0.42 -6.35 2.96
N VAL A 55 1.14 -7.13 2.15
CA VAL A 55 2.61 -6.99 2.02
C VAL A 55 3.00 -5.62 1.47
N PHE A 56 2.37 -5.17 0.38
CA PHE A 56 2.68 -3.85 -0.18
C PHE A 56 2.24 -2.68 0.70
N SER A 57 1.14 -2.80 1.45
CA SER A 57 0.79 -1.79 2.47
C SER A 57 1.87 -1.68 3.56
N MET A 58 2.44 -2.82 3.99
CA MET A 58 3.57 -2.83 4.95
C MET A 58 4.83 -2.19 4.36
N ILE A 59 5.15 -2.49 3.09
CA ILE A 59 6.24 -1.84 2.37
C ILE A 59 6.00 -0.32 2.32
N PHE A 60 4.79 0.12 2.01
CA PHE A 60 4.46 1.54 1.94
C PHE A 60 4.55 2.23 3.29
N ALA A 61 4.12 1.56 4.36
CA ALA A 61 4.24 2.05 5.72
C ALA A 61 5.71 2.29 6.09
N HIS A 62 6.58 1.32 5.85
CA HIS A 62 7.97 1.39 6.32
C HIS A 62 8.95 2.01 5.34
N GLY A 63 8.62 2.12 4.06
CA GLY A 63 9.48 2.65 3.00
C GLY A 63 10.15 4.00 3.33
N PRO A 64 9.45 5.00 3.92
CA PRO A 64 10.06 6.30 4.23
C PRO A 64 11.04 6.26 5.41
N ILE A 65 11.12 5.14 6.13
CA ILE A 65 12.05 4.91 7.24
C ILE A 65 13.18 3.99 6.79
N ILE A 66 12.86 2.85 6.18
CA ILE A 66 13.83 1.82 5.79
C ILE A 66 14.75 2.33 4.68
N LEU A 67 14.19 2.93 3.62
CA LEU A 67 14.98 3.35 2.46
C LEU A 67 16.06 4.40 2.80
N PRO A 68 15.77 5.49 3.54
CA PRO A 68 16.82 6.41 3.98
C PRO A 68 17.87 5.75 4.88
N GLY A 69 17.45 4.82 5.77
CA GLY A 69 18.37 4.09 6.65
C GLY A 69 19.38 3.24 5.88
N VAL A 70 18.93 2.56 4.83
CA VAL A 70 19.81 1.76 3.94
C VAL A 70 20.72 2.66 3.09
N LEU A 71 20.22 3.83 2.66
CA LEU A 71 21.00 4.80 1.87
C LEU A 71 21.93 5.70 2.71
N GLY A 72 21.93 5.55 4.04
CA GLY A 72 22.72 6.39 4.95
C GLY A 72 22.25 7.86 5.03
N VAL A 73 21.03 8.15 4.58
CA VAL A 73 20.45 9.50 4.60
C VAL A 73 19.70 9.71 5.91
N ALA A 74 20.19 10.62 6.76
CA ALA A 74 19.60 10.88 8.07
C ALA A 74 18.25 11.65 8.04
N VAL A 75 17.75 12.02 6.85
CA VAL A 75 16.49 12.75 6.71
C VAL A 75 15.34 11.76 6.54
N LYS A 76 14.25 11.99 7.28
CA LYS A 76 13.00 11.22 7.15
C LYS A 76 12.04 11.99 6.25
N PRO A 77 11.95 11.68 4.94
CA PRO A 77 11.08 12.41 4.03
C PRO A 77 9.61 12.14 4.36
N TYR A 78 8.83 13.21 4.47
CA TYR A 78 7.38 13.12 4.56
C TYR A 78 6.74 14.21 3.70
N HIS A 79 5.77 13.80 2.90
CA HIS A 79 4.86 14.70 2.21
C HIS A 79 3.47 14.07 2.16
N PRO A 80 2.38 14.86 2.25
CA PRO A 80 1.02 14.38 2.06
C PRO A 80 0.77 13.63 0.73
N LEU A 81 1.64 13.80 -0.27
CA LEU A 81 1.55 13.08 -1.55
C LEU A 81 1.69 11.56 -1.39
N LEU A 82 2.32 11.07 -0.31
CA LEU A 82 2.45 9.63 -0.04
C LEU A 82 1.11 8.94 0.21
N TYR A 83 0.03 9.68 0.53
CA TYR A 83 -1.30 9.10 0.66
C TYR A 83 -1.90 8.70 -0.69
N LEU A 84 -1.55 9.37 -1.78
CA LEU A 84 -2.07 9.06 -3.12
C LEU A 84 -1.77 7.62 -3.56
N PRO A 85 -0.51 7.15 -3.57
CA PRO A 85 -0.23 5.77 -3.94
C PRO A 85 -0.84 4.77 -2.96
N LEU A 86 -0.96 5.09 -1.67
CA LEU A 86 -1.61 4.21 -0.70
C LEU A 86 -3.11 4.02 -1.01
N VAL A 87 -3.83 5.12 -1.23
CA VAL A 87 -5.26 5.06 -1.60
C VAL A 87 -5.44 4.36 -2.95
N LEU A 88 -4.55 4.61 -3.90
CA LEU A 88 -4.57 3.95 -5.21
C LEU A 88 -4.33 2.44 -5.10
N LEU A 89 -3.42 2.00 -4.22
CA LEU A 89 -3.18 0.59 -3.94
C LEU A 89 -4.38 -0.07 -3.26
N VAL A 90 -4.93 0.53 -2.20
CA VAL A 90 -6.08 -0.05 -1.49
C VAL A 90 -7.30 -0.14 -2.42
N SER A 91 -7.56 0.89 -3.23
CA SER A 91 -8.64 0.86 -4.21
C SER A 91 -8.41 -0.19 -5.32
N SER A 92 -7.16 -0.40 -5.77
CA SER A 92 -6.86 -1.43 -6.76
C SER A 92 -7.14 -2.84 -6.25
N VAL A 93 -6.85 -3.11 -4.96
CA VAL A 93 -7.17 -4.40 -4.32
C VAL A 93 -8.66 -4.58 -4.14
N VAL A 94 -9.39 -3.55 -3.68
CA VAL A 94 -10.86 -3.61 -3.59
C VAL A 94 -11.47 -3.92 -4.96
N LEU A 95 -11.00 -3.24 -6.01
CA LEU A 95 -11.45 -3.50 -7.38
C LEU A 95 -11.14 -4.94 -7.83
N ARG A 96 -9.97 -5.47 -7.45
CA ARG A 96 -9.57 -6.87 -7.71
C ARG A 96 -10.55 -7.85 -7.08
N ILE A 97 -10.86 -7.65 -5.80
CA ILE A 97 -11.76 -8.50 -5.03
C ILE A 97 -13.16 -8.48 -5.64
N LEU A 98 -13.71 -7.28 -5.92
CA LEU A 98 -15.05 -7.13 -6.47
C LEU A 98 -15.19 -7.76 -7.87
N ALA A 99 -14.17 -7.62 -8.73
CA ALA A 99 -14.16 -8.27 -10.04
C ALA A 99 -13.98 -9.80 -9.92
N GLY A 100 -13.17 -10.28 -8.98
CA GLY A 100 -12.99 -11.72 -8.75
C GLY A 100 -14.25 -12.40 -8.19
N MET A 101 -15.00 -11.69 -7.35
CA MET A 101 -16.26 -12.14 -6.75
C MET A 101 -17.45 -12.04 -7.71
N ASN A 102 -17.23 -11.65 -8.96
CA ASN A 102 -18.28 -11.41 -9.96
C ASN A 102 -19.31 -10.35 -9.53
N VAL A 103 -18.94 -9.44 -8.61
CA VAL A 103 -19.73 -8.25 -8.25
C VAL A 103 -19.58 -7.19 -9.33
N LEU A 104 -18.39 -7.12 -9.95
CA LEU A 104 -18.09 -6.31 -11.12
C LEU A 104 -17.68 -7.20 -12.31
N PRO A 105 -17.76 -6.70 -13.56
CA PRO A 105 -17.27 -7.44 -14.72
C PRO A 105 -15.80 -7.84 -14.56
N TYR A 106 -15.46 -9.07 -14.97
CA TYR A 106 -14.10 -9.62 -14.82
C TYR A 106 -13.00 -8.78 -15.50
N GLU A 107 -13.37 -7.99 -16.52
CA GLU A 107 -12.46 -7.07 -17.24
C GLU A 107 -11.80 -6.04 -16.31
N PHE A 108 -12.47 -5.65 -15.22
CA PHE A 108 -11.94 -4.71 -14.24
C PHE A 108 -10.69 -5.23 -13.51
N ARG A 109 -10.34 -6.52 -13.61
CA ARG A 109 -9.05 -7.04 -13.13
C ARG A 109 -7.87 -6.38 -13.85
N ILE A 110 -7.99 -6.09 -15.15
CA ILE A 110 -6.93 -5.41 -15.92
C ILE A 110 -6.78 -3.98 -15.43
N THR A 111 -7.89 -3.28 -15.20
CA THR A 111 -7.88 -1.94 -14.60
C THR A 111 -7.22 -1.96 -13.22
N SER A 112 -7.54 -2.94 -12.38
CA SER A 112 -6.87 -3.16 -11.08
C SER A 112 -5.36 -3.38 -11.24
N ALA A 113 -4.92 -4.11 -12.28
CA ALA A 113 -3.50 -4.31 -12.56
C ALA A 113 -2.81 -2.98 -12.88
N TRP A 114 -3.39 -2.17 -13.76
CA TRP A 114 -2.85 -0.84 -14.11
C TRP A 114 -2.82 0.10 -12.92
N MET A 115 -3.88 0.14 -12.10
CA MET A 115 -3.92 0.93 -10.88
C MET A 115 -2.82 0.52 -9.90
N THR A 116 -2.60 -0.79 -9.73
CA THR A 116 -1.56 -1.35 -8.87
C THR A 116 -0.16 -0.95 -9.35
N ALA A 117 0.13 -1.14 -10.64
CA ALA A 117 1.41 -0.76 -11.23
C ALA A 117 1.67 0.75 -11.09
N SER A 118 0.63 1.55 -11.33
CA SER A 118 0.69 3.01 -11.19
C SER A 118 0.93 3.42 -9.74
N ALA A 119 0.28 2.76 -8.77
CA ALA A 119 0.50 3.00 -7.34
C ALA A 119 1.94 2.71 -6.92
N MET A 120 2.51 1.60 -7.41
CA MET A 120 3.90 1.24 -7.14
C MET A 120 4.87 2.29 -7.71
N ILE A 121 4.74 2.61 -9.00
CA ILE A 121 5.61 3.60 -9.66
C ILE A 121 5.49 4.95 -8.96
N LEU A 122 4.27 5.42 -8.73
CA LEU A 122 4.01 6.69 -8.06
C LEU A 122 4.64 6.72 -6.67
N TYR A 123 4.51 5.65 -5.88
CA TYR A 123 5.12 5.56 -4.56
C TYR A 123 6.63 5.69 -4.61
N PHE A 124 7.30 4.85 -5.41
CA PHE A 124 8.76 4.84 -5.47
C PHE A 124 9.32 6.14 -6.05
N VAL A 125 8.72 6.67 -7.12
CA VAL A 125 9.13 7.96 -7.70
C VAL A 125 8.97 9.09 -6.67
N THR A 126 7.84 9.13 -5.96
CA THR A 126 7.57 10.15 -4.94
C THR A 126 8.58 10.06 -3.81
N LEU A 127 8.83 8.86 -3.28
CA LEU A 127 9.75 8.65 -2.17
C LEU A 127 11.20 8.98 -2.55
N VAL A 128 11.67 8.50 -3.71
CA VAL A 128 13.03 8.78 -4.21
C VAL A 128 13.21 10.27 -4.49
N SER A 129 12.22 10.92 -5.12
CA SER A 129 12.28 12.37 -5.37
C SER A 129 12.41 13.17 -4.09
N MET A 130 11.68 12.79 -3.04
CA MET A 130 11.79 13.43 -1.72
C MET A 130 13.15 13.19 -1.07
N LEU A 131 13.71 11.99 -1.19
CA LEU A 131 15.05 11.67 -0.68
C LEU A 131 16.14 12.49 -1.38
N ILE A 132 16.09 12.61 -2.71
CA ILE A 132 17.04 13.41 -3.49
C ILE A 132 16.93 14.88 -3.10
N TYR A 133 15.71 15.41 -3.01
CA TYR A 133 15.48 16.81 -2.63
C TYR A 133 15.96 17.10 -1.19
N ALA A 134 15.69 16.19 -0.26
CA ALA A 134 16.14 16.30 1.12
C ALA A 134 17.67 16.23 1.25
N SER A 135 18.32 15.39 0.45
CA SER A 135 19.79 15.23 0.45
C SER A 135 20.50 16.46 -0.12
N ARG A 136 19.91 17.15 -1.10
CA ARG A 136 20.45 18.40 -1.67
C ARG A 136 20.35 19.60 -0.73
N LYS A 137 19.45 19.56 0.25
CA LYS A 137 19.21 20.68 1.19
C LYS A 137 20.08 20.67 2.44
N LYS A 138 20.89 19.62 2.66
CA LYS A 138 21.96 19.66 3.67
C LYS A 138 23.20 20.29 3.03
N PRO A 139 23.54 21.58 3.27
CA PRO A 139 24.93 21.96 3.15
C PRO A 139 25.70 21.19 4.22
N VAL A 140 26.81 20.58 3.81
CA VAL A 140 27.87 20.17 4.74
C VAL A 140 28.37 21.42 5.46
#